data_AF-A0A351HGJ6-F1
#
_entry.id   AF-A0A351HGJ6-F1
#
_cell.length_a   1.000
_cell.length_b   1.000
_cell.length_c   1.000
_cell.angle_alpha   90.00
_cell.angle_beta   90.00
_cell.angle_gamma   90.00
#
_symmetry.space_group_name_H-M   'P 1'
#
loop_
_entity.id
_entity.type
_entity.pdbx_description
1 polymer ?
#
loop_
_entity_poly.entity_id
_entity_poly.type
_entity_poly.pdbx_seq_one_letter_code
_entity_poly.pdbx_strand_id
1 'polypeptide(L)' 'LHLVRNYMMGDMLQMFDGPFSTADTFKAVVPYNLGFDYFRNMQETLWSISPKRLLELANRYFVTEKLTTVVAGKY' A
#
# COMPACT_ATOMS: atom_id res chain seq x y z
N LEU A 1 -4.01 -12.38 9.82
CA LEU A 1 -4.19 -11.47 8.65
C LEU A 1 -5.35 -10.48 8.81
N HIS A 2 -6.44 -10.83 9.51
CA HIS A 2 -7.68 -10.05 9.51
C HIS A 2 -7.54 -8.60 10.01
N LEU A 3 -6.82 -8.36 11.12
CA LEU A 3 -6.67 -7.02 11.69
C LEU A 3 -6.07 -6.02 10.68
N VAL A 4 -4.89 -6.34 10.15
CA VAL A 4 -4.18 -5.47 9.20
C VAL A 4 -4.99 -5.31 7.91
N ARG A 5 -5.61 -6.39 7.41
CA ARG A 5 -6.48 -6.30 6.23
C ARG A 5 -7.64 -5.34 6.45
N ASN A 6 -8.36 -5.48 7.57
CA ASN A 6 -9.51 -4.62 7.88
C ASN A 6 -9.09 -3.15 8.04
N TYR A 7 -7.95 -2.91 8.67
CA TYR A 7 -7.37 -1.57 8.78
C TYR A 7 -7.09 -0.96 7.39
N MET A 8 -6.38 -1.68 6.50
CA MET A 8 -6.08 -1.19 5.15
C MET A 8 -7.32 -1.01 4.28
N MET A 9 -8.37 -1.82 4.47
CA MET A 9 -9.65 -1.58 3.80
C MET A 9 -10.33 -0.29 4.29
N GLY A 10 -10.26 -0.01 5.59
CA GLY A 10 -10.76 1.25 6.16
C GLY A 10 -10.02 2.46 5.60
N ASP A 11 -8.70 2.38 5.52
CA ASP A 11 -7.84 3.40 4.90
C ASP A 11 -8.21 3.62 3.42
N MET A 12 -8.42 2.53 2.67
CA MET A 12 -8.88 2.61 1.28
C MET A 12 -10.24 3.30 1.13
N LEU A 13 -11.16 3.11 2.08
CA LEU A 13 -12.46 3.81 2.05
C LEU A 13 -12.29 5.32 2.32
N GLN A 14 -11.38 5.70 3.22
CA GLN A 14 -11.08 7.10 3.52
C GLN A 14 -10.51 7.85 2.29
N MET A 15 -9.84 7.16 1.38
CA MET A 15 -9.37 7.76 0.12
C MET A 15 -10.50 8.33 -0.74
N PHE A 16 -11.75 7.87 -0.54
CA PHE A 16 -12.92 8.24 -1.34
C PHE A 16 -14.08 8.80 -0.50
N ASP A 17 -13.82 9.27 0.72
CA ASP A 17 -14.84 9.73 1.68
C ASP A 17 -15.32 11.18 1.46
N GLY A 18 -14.79 11.86 0.44
CA GLY A 18 -15.14 13.23 0.12
C GLY A 18 -14.53 13.72 -1.20
N PRO A 19 -14.95 14.90 -1.68
CA PRO A 19 -14.45 15.44 -2.94
C PRO A 19 -12.96 15.77 -2.91
N PHE A 20 -12.44 16.25 -1.78
CA PHE A 20 -11.02 16.58 -1.63
C PHE A 20 -10.13 15.34 -1.52
N SER A 21 -10.50 14.38 -0.65
CA SER A 21 -9.77 13.10 -0.53
C SER A 21 -9.75 12.33 -1.85
N THR A 22 -10.88 12.32 -2.57
CA THR A 22 -10.97 11.73 -3.91
C THR A 22 -10.06 12.45 -4.91
N ALA A 23 -10.09 13.78 -4.95
CA ALA A 23 -9.26 14.56 -5.87
C ALA A 23 -7.76 14.35 -5.61
N ASP A 24 -7.34 14.36 -4.34
CA ASP A 24 -5.96 14.10 -3.95
C ASP A 24 -5.53 12.67 -4.31
N THR A 25 -6.40 11.69 -4.09
CA THR A 25 -6.19 10.29 -4.47
C THR A 25 -5.95 10.14 -5.98
N PHE A 26 -6.76 10.77 -6.83
CA PHE A 26 -6.55 10.74 -8.28
C PHE A 26 -5.30 11.49 -8.71
N LYS A 27 -5.04 12.65 -8.10
CA LYS A 27 -3.84 13.46 -8.39
C LYS A 27 -2.55 12.68 -8.16
N ALA A 28 -2.53 11.76 -7.20
CA ALA A 28 -1.35 10.93 -6.91
C ALA A 28 -1.02 9.91 -8.03
N VAL A 29 -2.01 9.45 -8.79
CA VAL A 29 -1.86 8.34 -9.76
C VAL A 29 -1.79 8.82 -11.22
N VAL A 30 -2.38 9.98 -11.53
CA VAL A 30 -2.37 10.58 -12.88
C VAL A 30 -0.96 10.76 -13.47
N PRO A 31 0.08 11.23 -12.72
CA PRO A 31 1.42 11.39 -13.26
C PRO A 31 2.05 10.08 -13.75
N TYR A 32 1.58 8.95 -13.26
CA TYR A 32 2.04 7.61 -13.62
C TYR A 32 1.18 6.97 -14.72
N ASN A 33 0.27 7.74 -15.33
CA ASN A 33 -0.69 7.29 -16.33
C ASN A 33 -1.58 6.13 -15.82
N LEU A 34 -1.88 6.16 -14.52
CA LEU A 34 -2.76 5.21 -13.84
C LEU A 34 -4.16 5.80 -13.68
N GLY A 35 -5.17 4.95 -13.75
CA GLY A 35 -6.58 5.32 -13.61
C GLY A 35 -7.30 4.46 -12.57
N PHE A 36 -8.63 4.41 -12.66
CA PHE A 36 -9.49 3.68 -11.72
C PHE A 36 -9.11 2.20 -11.52
N ASP A 37 -8.59 1.54 -12.56
CA ASP A 37 -8.18 0.13 -12.47
C ASP A 37 -7.05 -0.08 -11.44
N TYR A 38 -6.23 0.93 -11.16
CA TYR A 38 -5.22 0.85 -10.11
C TYR A 38 -5.86 0.59 -8.73
N PHE A 39 -6.92 1.31 -8.40
CA PHE A 39 -7.62 1.15 -7.13
C PHE A 39 -8.41 -0.16 -7.09
N ARG A 40 -9.00 -0.59 -8.21
CA ARG A 40 -9.64 -1.90 -8.31
C ARG A 40 -8.63 -3.03 -8.03
N ASN A 41 -7.47 -2.98 -8.65
CA ASN A 41 -6.39 -3.95 -8.43
C ASN A 41 -5.89 -3.92 -6.97
N MET A 42 -5.84 -2.73 -6.36
CA MET A 42 -5.50 -2.58 -4.94
C MET A 42 -6.53 -3.27 -4.04
N GLN A 43 -7.83 -3.05 -4.27
CA GLN A 43 -8.91 -3.72 -3.54
C GLN A 43 -8.80 -5.24 -3.66
N GLU A 44 -8.69 -5.75 -4.89
CA GLU A 44 -8.58 -7.18 -5.17
C GLU A 44 -7.35 -7.79 -4.47
N THR A 45 -6.23 -7.07 -4.48
CA THR A 45 -5.01 -7.48 -3.79
C THR A 45 -5.23 -7.56 -2.28
N LEU A 46 -5.80 -6.53 -1.65
CA LEU A 46 -6.07 -6.52 -0.21
C LEU A 46 -7.02 -7.65 0.22
N TRP A 47 -8.02 -7.96 -0.61
CA TRP A 47 -8.99 -9.01 -0.36
C TRP A 47 -8.38 -10.42 -0.49
N SER A 48 -7.59 -10.64 -1.55
CA SER A 48 -7.12 -11.97 -1.94
C SER A 48 -5.73 -12.34 -1.39
N ILE A 49 -4.98 -11.37 -0.85
CA ILE A 49 -3.62 -11.64 -0.35
C ILE A 49 -3.62 -12.70 0.75
N SER A 50 -2.69 -13.65 0.63
CA SER A 50 -2.54 -14.80 1.52
C SER A 50 -1.31 -14.69 2.43
N PRO A 51 -1.29 -15.38 3.58
CA PRO A 51 -0.09 -15.47 4.43
C PRO A 51 1.14 -15.98 3.67
N LYS A 52 0.96 -16.98 2.78
CA LYS A 52 2.04 -17.52 1.95
C LYS A 52 2.63 -16.43 1.05
N ARG A 53 1.78 -15.62 0.40
CA ARG A 53 2.24 -14.54 -0.46
C ARG A 53 3.03 -13.48 0.30
N LEU A 54 2.60 -13.15 1.53
CA LEU A 54 3.33 -12.23 2.39
C LEU A 54 4.72 -12.78 2.77
N LEU A 55 4.81 -14.07 3.09
CA LEU A 55 6.10 -14.73 3.36
C LEU A 55 7.03 -14.69 2.14
N GLU A 56 6.50 -14.94 0.94
CA GLU A 56 7.26 -14.83 -0.31
C GLU A 56 7.78 -13.41 -0.54
N LEU A 57 6.97 -12.39 -0.27
CA LEU A 57 7.38 -10.98 -0.39
C LEU A 57 8.48 -10.63 0.61
N ALA A 58 8.34 -11.08 1.86
CA ALA A 58 9.37 -10.89 2.89
C ALA A 58 10.69 -11.53 2.47
N ASN A 59 10.67 -12.80 2.06
CA ASN A 59 11.87 -13.50 1.58
C ASN A 59 12.50 -12.84 0.34
N ARG A 60 11.70 -12.17 -0.50
CA ARG A 60 12.19 -11.51 -1.71
C ARG A 60 12.85 -10.16 -1.44
N TYR A 61 12.25 -9.34 -0.56
CA TYR A 61 12.62 -7.93 -0.43
C TYR A 61 13.28 -7.58 0.90
N PHE A 62 13.07 -8.36 1.96
CA PHE A 62 13.68 -8.12 3.27
C PHE A 62 15.07 -8.75 3.34
N VAL A 63 16.01 -8.18 2.57
CA VAL A 63 17.41 -8.59 2.52
C VAL A 63 18.22 -7.62 3.37
N THR A 64 18.57 -8.03 4.59
CA THR A 64 19.22 -7.20 5.62
C THR A 64 20.49 -6.53 5.14
N GLU A 65 21.24 -7.19 4.26
CA GLU A 65 22.51 -6.71 3.70
C GLU A 65 22.31 -5.59 2.68
N LYS A 66 21.10 -5.43 2.14
CA LYS A 66 20.73 -4.38 1.18
C LYS A 66 20.02 -3.20 1.84
N LEU A 67 19.81 -3.25 3.15
CA LEU A 67 19.19 -2.15 3.88
C LEU A 67 20.18 -0.98 4.03
N THR A 68 19.69 0.23 3.77
CA THR A 68 20.44 1.46 4.07
C THR A 68 19.95 2.02 5.40
N THR A 69 20.84 2.07 6.40
CA THR A 69 20.53 2.67 7.70
C THR A 69 20.94 4.14 7.71
N VAL A 70 19.99 5.02 8.00
CA VAL A 70 20.22 6.47 8.15
C VAL A 70 19.87 6.85 9.57
N VAL A 71 20.82 7.46 10.29
CA VAL A 71 20.63 7.95 11.67
C VAL A 71 20.62 9.48 11.67
N ALA A 72 19.54 10.08 12.16
CA ALA A 72 19.42 11.51 12.37
C ALA A 72 19.71 11.83 13.83
N GLY A 73 20.78 12.57 14.10
CA GLY A 73 21.26 12.87 15.46
C GLY A 73 22.54 12.10 15.81
N LYS A 74 22.90 12.05 17.10
CA LYS A 74 24.04 11.25 17.55
C LYS A 74 23.66 9.77 17.64
N TYR A 75 24.58 8.93 17.17
CA TYR A 75 24.54 7.48 17.35
C TYR A 75 24.81 7.12 18.81
#